data_AF-A0A941ULY9-F1
#
_entry.id   AF-A0A941ULY9-F1
#
_cell.length_a   1.000
_cell.length_b   1.000
_cell.length_c   1.000
_cell.angle_alpha   90.00
_cell.angle_beta   90.00
_cell.angle_gamma   90.00
#
_symmetry.space_group_name_H-M   'P 1'
#
loop_
_entity.id
_entity.type
_entity.pdbx_description
1 polymer ?
#
loop_
_entity_poly.entity_id
_entity_poly.type
_entity_poly.pdbx_seq_one_letter_code
_entity_poly.pdbx_strand_id
1 'polypeptide(L)'
;MLTKGGHKVAAGTYWNLANGNRVNMEQEGVLPGDGKARYLKAPVAVMLVAAPVIGLVFAVFLPFIGIAMTLSLIGKKLVDGVASAAAGSMSFGWRPIEAYLAGRKRKKVAREKKSDKGAKS
;
A
#
# COMPACT_ATOMS: atom_id res chain seq x y z
N MET A 1 -3.38 34.37 -9.99
CA MET A 1 -2.86 34.23 -11.37
C MET A 1 -1.76 33.17 -11.38
N LEU A 2 -1.88 32.16 -12.25
CA LEU A 2 -0.81 31.19 -12.50
C LEU A 2 0.16 31.82 -13.52
N THR A 3 1.45 31.90 -13.18
CA THR A 3 2.51 32.39 -14.06
C THR A 3 3.39 31.22 -14.50
N LYS A 4 3.96 31.27 -15.72
CA LYS A 4 4.90 30.22 -16.19
C LYS A 4 6.35 30.64 -15.94
N GLY A 5 7.24 29.66 -15.83
CA GLY A 5 8.69 29.88 -15.86
C GLY A 5 9.11 30.62 -17.13
N GLY A 6 10.07 31.53 -17.02
CA GLY A 6 10.52 32.37 -18.13
C GLY A 6 9.74 33.67 -18.34
N HIS A 7 8.63 33.93 -17.63
CA HIS A 7 7.97 35.23 -17.68
C HIS A 7 8.53 36.23 -16.66
N LYS A 8 8.60 37.50 -17.07
CA LYS A 8 8.90 38.62 -16.17
C LYS A 8 7.72 38.83 -15.23
N VAL A 9 7.97 38.81 -13.92
CA VAL A 9 6.96 39.00 -12.89
C VAL A 9 7.40 40.04 -11.87
N ALA A 10 6.43 40.70 -11.25
CA ALA A 10 6.66 41.63 -10.15
C ALA A 10 7.18 40.93 -8.89
N ALA A 11 7.81 41.70 -8.01
CA ALA A 11 8.28 41.24 -6.72
C ALA A 11 7.19 40.48 -5.93
N GLY A 12 7.61 39.45 -5.20
CA GLY A 12 6.75 38.60 -4.40
C GLY A 12 7.20 37.15 -4.32
N THR A 13 6.48 36.38 -3.51
CA THR A 13 6.75 34.96 -3.30
C THR A 13 5.97 34.13 -4.30
N TYR A 14 6.69 33.32 -5.09
CA TYR A 14 6.14 32.43 -6.08
C TYR A 14 6.45 30.99 -5.71
N TRP A 15 5.43 30.14 -5.76
CA TRP A 15 5.55 28.73 -5.44
C TRP A 15 5.41 27.90 -6.70
N ASN A 16 6.43 27.10 -7.02
CA ASN A 16 6.38 26.18 -8.14
C ASN A 16 5.52 24.96 -7.76
N LEU A 17 4.43 24.73 -8.49
CA LEU A 17 3.47 23.66 -8.24
C LEU A 17 3.98 22.28 -8.64
N ALA A 18 5.02 22.19 -9.48
CA ALA A 18 5.55 20.92 -9.96
C ALA A 18 6.50 20.27 -8.95
N ASN A 19 7.28 21.07 -8.23
CA ASN A 19 8.31 20.58 -7.30
C ASN A 19 8.17 21.13 -5.87
N GLY A 20 7.23 22.05 -5.62
CA GLY A 20 7.06 22.67 -4.32
C GLY A 20 8.17 23.67 -3.94
N ASN A 21 9.02 24.11 -4.87
CA ASN A 21 10.05 25.10 -4.57
C ASN A 21 9.48 26.51 -4.50
N ARG A 22 9.83 27.22 -3.42
CA ARG A 22 9.51 28.63 -3.22
C ARG A 22 10.63 29.51 -3.77
N VAL A 23 10.26 30.47 -4.61
CA VAL A 23 11.16 31.48 -5.16
C VAL A 23 10.67 32.83 -4.66
N ASN A 24 11.53 33.54 -3.94
CA ASN A 24 11.24 34.91 -3.52
C ASN A 24 11.89 35.89 -4.50
N MET A 25 11.07 36.71 -5.15
CA MET A 25 11.54 37.78 -6.03
C MET A 25 11.54 39.09 -5.24
N GLU A 26 12.73 39.66 -4.98
CA GLU A 26 12.87 40.95 -4.30
C GLU A 26 12.58 42.14 -5.23
N GLN A 27 12.86 41.98 -6.53
CA GLN A 27 12.61 42.98 -7.57
C GLN A 27 11.93 42.33 -8.77
N GLU A 28 11.50 43.14 -9.75
CA GLU A 28 10.99 42.62 -11.02
C GLU A 28 12.05 41.76 -11.72
N GLY A 29 11.70 40.51 -12.00
CA GLY A 29 12.66 39.54 -12.54
C GLY A 29 11.97 38.42 -13.30
N VAL A 30 12.78 37.59 -13.97
CA VAL A 30 12.29 36.44 -14.76
C VAL A 30 12.23 35.20 -13.88
N LEU A 31 11.06 34.55 -13.81
CA LEU A 31 10.90 33.33 -13.01
C LEU A 31 11.81 32.21 -13.53
N PRO A 32 12.57 31.53 -12.65
CA PRO A 32 13.46 30.45 -13.07
C PRO A 32 12.68 29.27 -13.65
N GLY A 33 13.29 28.55 -14.60
CA GLY A 33 12.70 27.38 -15.25
C GLY A 33 12.08 27.67 -16.62
N ASP A 34 11.52 26.62 -17.21
CA ASP A 34 11.01 26.62 -18.57
C ASP A 34 9.47 26.83 -18.62
N GLY A 35 8.89 26.99 -19.80
CA GLY A 35 7.44 27.25 -20.00
C GLY A 35 6.50 26.15 -19.47
N LYS A 36 7.05 25.01 -19.05
CA LYS A 36 6.34 23.91 -18.36
C LYS A 36 6.18 24.13 -16.86
N ALA A 37 7.06 24.90 -16.23
CA ALA A 37 7.00 25.20 -14.80
C ALA A 37 5.85 26.18 -14.51
N ARG A 38 4.95 25.83 -13.59
CA ARG A 38 3.82 26.67 -13.19
C ARG A 38 4.06 27.21 -11.79
N TYR A 39 4.02 28.52 -11.68
CA TYR A 39 4.21 29.27 -10.45
C TYR A 39 2.88 29.86 -10.00
N LEU A 40 2.54 29.65 -8.74
CA LEU A 40 1.45 30.35 -8.08
C LEU A 40 2.05 31.50 -7.27
N LYS A 41 1.56 32.72 -7.46
CA LYS A 41 1.87 33.81 -6.53
C LYS A 41 1.22 33.45 -5.19
N ALA A 42 2.04 33.07 -4.22
CA ALA A 42 1.63 32.59 -2.92
C ALA A 42 1.96 33.67 -1.88
N PRO A 43 1.11 34.71 -1.74
CA PRO A 43 1.28 35.66 -0.65
C PRO A 43 1.09 34.94 0.69
N VAL A 44 1.73 35.45 1.74
CA VAL A 44 1.69 34.87 3.10
C VAL A 44 0.26 34.57 3.57
N ALA A 45 -0.71 35.41 3.20
CA ALA A 45 -2.13 35.20 3.49
C ALA A 45 -2.69 33.87 2.95
N VAL A 46 -2.30 33.45 1.74
CA VAL A 46 -2.74 32.16 1.16
C VAL A 46 -2.20 31.00 1.98
N MET A 47 -0.96 31.11 2.47
CA MET A 47 -0.36 30.10 3.34
C MET A 47 -1.08 30.02 4.70
N LEU A 48 -1.41 31.18 5.28
CA LEU A 48 -2.17 31.28 6.53
C LEU A 48 -3.56 30.65 6.45
N VAL A 49 -4.24 30.80 5.30
CA VAL A 49 -5.56 30.18 5.08
C VAL A 49 -5.43 28.71 4.67
N ALA A 50 -4.38 28.33 3.93
CA ALA A 50 -4.17 26.95 3.51
C ALA A 50 -3.97 26.02 4.71
N ALA A 51 -3.26 26.45 5.75
CA ALA A 51 -3.02 25.64 6.95
C ALA A 51 -4.33 25.12 7.62
N PRO A 52 -5.29 25.97 8.03
CA PRO A 52 -6.55 25.52 8.60
C PRO A 52 -7.42 24.77 7.59
N VAL A 53 -7.40 25.14 6.30
CA VAL A 53 -8.18 24.43 5.27
C VAL A 53 -7.70 22.98 5.11
N ILE A 54 -6.38 22.77 5.01
CA ILE A 54 -5.80 21.42 4.93
C ILE A 54 -6.10 20.62 6.20
N GLY A 55 -5.99 21.25 7.37
CA GLY A 55 -6.35 20.62 8.64
C GLY A 55 -7.83 20.24 8.72
N LEU A 56 -8.73 21.09 8.24
CA LEU A 56 -10.17 20.84 8.23
C LEU A 56 -10.53 19.72 7.25
N VAL A 57 -9.92 19.71 6.05
CA VAL A 57 -10.05 18.60 5.11
C VAL A 57 -9.62 17.30 5.80
N PHE A 58 -8.45 17.28 6.44
CA PHE A 58 -8.00 16.10 7.18
C PHE A 58 -8.98 15.67 8.28
N ALA A 59 -9.47 16.61 9.09
CA ALA A 59 -10.42 16.34 10.16
C ALA A 59 -11.76 15.79 9.64
N VAL A 60 -12.27 16.33 8.53
CA VAL A 60 -13.50 15.84 7.88
C VAL A 60 -13.31 14.44 7.32
N PHE A 61 -12.16 14.14 6.71
CA PHE A 61 -11.89 12.82 6.14
C PHE A 61 -11.52 11.75 7.18
N LEU A 62 -11.01 12.15 8.35
CA LEU A 62 -10.61 11.25 9.44
C LEU A 62 -11.69 10.20 9.83
N PRO A 63 -12.96 10.57 10.08
CA PRO A 63 -14.00 9.59 10.42
C PRO A 63 -14.27 8.60 9.28
N PHE A 64 -14.24 9.06 8.02
CA PHE A 64 -14.48 8.20 6.86
C PHE A 64 -13.34 7.19 6.67
N ILE A 65 -12.10 7.61 6.87
CA ILE A 65 -10.93 6.72 6.80
C ILE A 65 -11.06 5.61 7.85
N GLY A 66 -11.45 5.93 9.08
CA GLY A 66 -11.65 4.94 10.15
C GLY A 66 -12.73 3.91 9.80
N ILE A 67 -13.87 4.37 9.26
CA ILE A 67 -14.95 3.49 8.81
C ILE A 67 -14.48 2.62 7.63
N ALA A 68 -13.83 3.20 6.63
CA ALA A 68 -13.34 2.48 5.46
C ALA A 68 -12.31 1.40 5.84
N MET A 69 -11.38 1.70 6.76
CA MET A 69 -10.45 0.70 7.28
C MET A 69 -11.19 -0.43 7.99
N THR A 70 -12.14 -0.10 8.87
CA THR A 70 -12.91 -1.09 9.63
C THR A 70 -13.70 -2.01 8.70
N LEU A 71 -14.43 -1.45 7.73
CA LEU A 71 -15.15 -2.21 6.72
C LEU A 71 -14.22 -3.07 5.86
N SER A 72 -13.04 -2.57 5.50
CA SER A 72 -12.05 -3.33 4.75
C SER A 72 -11.54 -4.55 5.52
N LEU A 73 -11.32 -4.40 6.83
CA LEU A 73 -10.89 -5.53 7.69
C LEU A 73 -12.00 -6.56 7.87
N ILE A 74 -13.24 -6.12 8.08
CA ILE A 74 -14.41 -7.01 8.15
C ILE A 74 -14.57 -7.76 6.83
N GLY A 75 -14.53 -7.06 5.70
CA GLY A 75 -14.62 -7.65 4.38
C GLY A 75 -13.54 -8.71 4.13
N LYS A 76 -12.27 -8.42 4.46
CA LYS A 76 -11.18 -9.41 4.34
C LYS A 76 -11.44 -10.64 5.22
N LYS A 77 -11.85 -10.46 6.48
CA LYS A 77 -12.16 -11.60 7.36
C LYS A 77 -13.33 -12.44 6.86
N LEU A 78 -14.36 -11.81 6.29
CA LEU A 78 -15.49 -12.53 5.71
C LEU A 78 -15.05 -13.34 4.48
N VAL A 79 -14.23 -12.74 3.60
CA VAL A 79 -13.67 -13.44 2.43
C VAL A 79 -12.79 -14.61 2.85
N ASP A 80 -11.88 -14.41 3.81
CA ASP A 80 -11.00 -15.46 4.33
C ASP A 80 -11.82 -16.58 5.02
N GLY A 81 -12.87 -16.22 5.75
CA GLY A 81 -13.81 -17.15 6.37
C GLY A 81 -14.57 -17.99 5.34
N VAL A 82 -15.07 -17.37 4.27
CA VAL A 82 -15.75 -18.09 3.17
C VAL A 82 -14.76 -18.95 2.39
N ALA A 83 -13.55 -18.44 2.11
CA ALA A 83 -12.50 -19.20 1.42
C ALA A 83 -12.06 -20.42 2.24
N SER A 84 -11.89 -20.28 3.55
CA SER A 84 -11.55 -21.40 4.44
C SER A 84 -12.69 -22.41 4.57
N ALA A 85 -13.95 -21.97 4.61
CA ALA A 85 -15.11 -22.87 4.59
C ALA A 85 -15.26 -23.60 3.25
N ALA A 86 -15.02 -22.91 2.13
CA ALA A 86 -15.01 -23.50 0.79
C ALA A 86 -13.86 -24.51 0.64
N ALA A 87 -12.65 -24.16 1.10
CA ALA A 87 -11.52 -25.08 1.17
C ALA A 87 -11.83 -26.29 2.06
N GLY A 88 -12.48 -26.07 3.21
CA GLY A 88 -12.98 -27.13 4.09
C GLY A 88 -13.96 -28.06 3.39
N SER A 89 -14.91 -27.51 2.62
CA SER A 89 -15.87 -28.30 1.83
C SER A 89 -15.24 -29.05 0.67
N MET A 90 -14.21 -28.49 0.02
CA MET A 90 -13.41 -29.17 -1.02
C MET A 90 -12.43 -30.18 -0.43
N SER A 91 -12.06 -30.04 0.85
CA SER A 91 -11.16 -30.96 1.57
C SER A 91 -11.85 -32.23 2.07
N PHE A 92 -13.16 -32.40 1.86
CA PHE A 92 -13.90 -33.59 2.31
C PHE A 92 -13.43 -34.93 1.67
N GLY A 93 -12.48 -34.90 0.73
CA GLY A 93 -11.75 -36.08 0.25
C GLY A 93 -10.21 -35.97 0.30
N TRP A 94 -9.66 -34.83 0.74
CA TRP A 94 -8.22 -34.56 0.63
C TRP A 94 -7.54 -34.74 2.00
N ARG A 95 -6.72 -35.78 2.15
CA ARG A 95 -5.87 -36.05 3.32
C ARG A 95 -4.39 -35.87 2.95
N PRO A 96 -3.86 -34.63 2.86
CA PRO A 96 -2.54 -34.38 2.28
C PRO A 96 -1.38 -34.95 3.11
N ILE A 97 -1.63 -35.36 4.36
CA ILE A 97 -0.62 -35.79 5.33
C ILE A 97 -0.54 -37.32 5.52
N GLU A 98 -1.50 -38.09 5.00
CA GLU A 98 -1.51 -39.55 5.16
C GLU A 98 -0.65 -40.31 4.14
N ALA A 99 -0.46 -39.73 2.96
CA ALA A 99 0.42 -40.31 1.94
C ALA A 99 1.88 -40.41 2.43
N TYR A 100 2.32 -39.50 3.30
CA TYR A 100 3.72 -39.46 3.77
C TYR A 100 4.02 -40.44 4.91
N LEU A 101 3.01 -40.89 5.66
CA LEU A 101 3.17 -41.80 6.80
C LEU A 101 2.85 -43.26 6.47
N ALA A 102 2.03 -43.52 5.44
CA ALA A 102 1.67 -44.89 5.03
C ALA A 102 2.86 -45.69 4.47
N GLY A 103 3.83 -45.05 3.81
CA GLY A 103 4.98 -45.73 3.22
C GLY A 103 6.00 -46.25 4.24
N ARG A 104 6.15 -45.58 5.39
CA ARG A 104 7.21 -45.88 6.36
C ARG A 104 6.92 -47.16 7.17
N LYS A 105 5.64 -47.44 7.47
CA LYS A 105 5.24 -48.70 8.15
C LYS A 105 5.46 -49.92 7.25
N ARG A 106 5.09 -49.86 5.96
CA ARG A 106 5.31 -50.98 5.02
C ARG A 106 6.80 -51.32 4.86
N LYS A 107 7.68 -50.32 4.82
CA LYS A 107 9.13 -50.54 4.71
C LYS A 107 9.73 -51.20 5.96
N LYS A 108 9.23 -50.87 7.16
CA LYS A 108 9.71 -51.49 8.41
C LYS A 108 9.31 -52.98 8.49
N VAL A 109 8.06 -53.30 8.16
CA VAL A 109 7.55 -54.69 8.14
C VAL A 109 8.26 -55.54 7.07
N ALA A 110 8.58 -54.96 5.91
CA ALA A 110 9.34 -55.65 4.87
C ALA A 110 10.81 -55.93 5.27
N ARG A 111 11.41 -55.05 6.07
CA ARG A 111 12.79 -55.20 6.57
C ARG A 111 12.87 -56.25 7.69
N GLU A 112 11.89 -56.29 8.59
CA GLU A 112 11.75 -57.33 9.62
C GLU A 112 11.52 -58.71 8.99
N LYS A 113 10.65 -58.84 7.98
CA LYS A 113 10.43 -60.11 7.28
C LYS A 113 11.67 -60.62 6.51
N LYS A 114 12.53 -59.72 6.01
CA LYS A 114 13.81 -60.11 5.39
C LYS A 114 14.85 -60.55 6.43
N SER A 115 14.86 -59.92 7.61
CA SER A 115 15.74 -60.30 8.71
C SER A 115 15.39 -61.67 9.28
N ASP A 116 14.11 -61.98 9.42
CA ASP A 116 13.64 -63.27 9.95
C ASP A 116 13.84 -64.43 8.97
N LYS A 117 13.70 -64.19 7.65
CA LYS A 117 14.02 -65.19 6.62
C LYS A 117 15.52 -65.43 6.42
N GLY A 118 16.36 -64.42 6.65
CA GLY A 118 17.81 -64.55 6.55
C GLY A 118 18.46 -65.22 7.76
N ALA A 119 17.77 -65.28 8.90
CA ALA A 119 18.25 -65.94 10.12
C ALA A 119 17.83 -67.42 10.24
N LYS A 120 16.98 -67.90 9.32
CA LYS A 120 16.45 -69.28 9.29
C LYS A 120 16.94 -70.12 8.10
N SER A 121 17.96 -69.65 7.37
CA SER A 121 18.55 -70.37 6.24
C SER A 121 20.04 -70.57 6.42
#